data_AF-A0A1N7NT27-F1
#
_entry.id   AF-A0A1N7NT27-F1
#
_cell.length_a   1.000
_cell.length_b   1.000
_cell.length_c   1.000
_cell.angle_alpha   90.00
_cell.angle_beta   90.00
_cell.angle_gamma   90.00
#
_symmetry.space_group_name_H-M   'P 1'
#
loop_
_entity.id
_entity.type
_entity.pdbx_description
1 polymer ?
#
loop_
_entity_poly.entity_id
_entity_poly.type
_entity_poly.pdbx_seq_one_letter_code
_entity_poly.pdbx_strand_id
1 'polypeptide(L)'
;MSEKMFYVVGGEYADTGFTTPAVDKELEVHGPFPQAEAYAFWRNITSKTIDNAMVRYTVKAADEVKVQEYFVVGGEYADPSFSVLAGGKDAEVYGPFDHAQALTFWRDITGRTVDSCLHRYVIEAR
;
A
#
# COMPACT_ATOMS: atom_id res chain seq x y z
N MET A 1 -15.23 -4.75 20.03
CA MET A 1 -15.23 -5.53 18.78
C MET A 1 -14.51 -4.67 17.75
N SER A 2 -13.29 -5.01 17.36
CA SER A 2 -12.61 -4.32 16.25
C SER A 2 -13.41 -4.59 14.97
N GLU A 3 -13.78 -3.53 14.24
CA GLU A 3 -14.45 -3.68 12.96
C GLU A 3 -13.52 -4.39 11.98
N LYS A 4 -14.01 -5.45 11.33
CA LYS A 4 -13.24 -6.19 10.33
C LYS A 4 -13.13 -5.33 9.08
N MET A 5 -11.90 -5.18 8.59
CA MET A 5 -11.61 -4.49 7.34
C MET A 5 -11.58 -5.50 6.18
N PHE A 6 -11.96 -4.99 5.00
CA PHE A 6 -12.07 -5.78 3.77
C PHE A 6 -11.37 -5.05 2.62
N TYR A 7 -10.93 -5.83 1.65
CA TYR A 7 -10.37 -5.34 0.39
C TYR A 7 -11.19 -5.86 -0.78
N VAL A 8 -11.24 -5.09 -1.86
CA VAL A 8 -11.77 -5.53 -3.15
C VAL A 8 -10.59 -5.83 -4.06
N VAL A 9 -10.40 -7.11 -4.38
CA VAL A 9 -9.25 -7.62 -5.16
C VAL A 9 -9.73 -8.20 -6.47
N GLY A 10 -9.08 -7.84 -7.57
CA GLY A 10 -9.44 -8.34 -8.88
C GLY A 10 -8.76 -7.65 -10.03
N GLY A 11 -9.13 -8.02 -11.23
CA GLY A 11 -8.51 -7.55 -12.45
C GLY A 11 -8.88 -8.45 -13.62
N GLU A 12 -8.07 -8.39 -14.67
CA GLU A 12 -8.21 -9.23 -15.86
C GLU A 12 -7.50 -10.58 -15.66
N TYR A 13 -8.17 -11.66 -16.04
CA TYR A 13 -7.69 -13.03 -15.93
C TYR A 13 -7.45 -13.65 -17.31
N ALA A 14 -6.55 -14.64 -17.38
CA ALA A 14 -6.30 -15.41 -18.60
C ALA A 14 -7.35 -16.51 -18.83
N ASP A 15 -8.13 -16.85 -17.80
CA ASP A 15 -9.10 -17.94 -17.80
C ASP A 15 -10.43 -17.55 -17.16
N THR A 16 -11.51 -18.22 -17.57
CA THR A 16 -12.86 -18.02 -17.02
C THR A 16 -13.05 -18.65 -15.64
N GLY A 17 -12.06 -19.40 -15.14
CA GLY A 17 -12.01 -19.88 -13.76
C GLY A 17 -11.48 -18.80 -12.79
N PHE A 18 -10.97 -17.68 -13.32
CA PHE A 18 -10.39 -16.57 -12.55
C PHE A 18 -9.26 -17.03 -11.62
N THR A 19 -8.42 -17.93 -12.12
CA THR A 19 -7.31 -18.51 -11.34
C THR A 19 -5.98 -17.86 -11.65
N THR A 20 -5.79 -17.40 -12.88
CA THR A 20 -4.53 -16.83 -13.37
C THR A 20 -4.76 -15.42 -13.91
N PRO A 21 -4.02 -14.40 -13.44
CA PRO A 21 -4.05 -13.06 -14.04
C PRO A 21 -3.70 -13.12 -15.52
N ALA A 22 -4.23 -12.18 -16.30
CA ALA A 22 -3.89 -12.04 -17.72
C ALA A 22 -2.40 -11.72 -17.90
N VAL A 23 -1.87 -12.00 -19.09
CA VAL A 23 -0.46 -11.75 -19.43
C VAL A 23 -0.14 -10.26 -19.24
N ASP A 24 0.97 -9.97 -18.55
CA ASP A 24 1.42 -8.61 -18.21
C ASP A 24 0.40 -7.78 -17.38
N LYS A 25 -0.49 -8.46 -16.64
CA LYS A 25 -1.44 -7.82 -15.72
C LYS A 25 -1.23 -8.32 -14.29
N GLU A 26 -1.29 -7.38 -13.35
CA GLU A 26 -1.38 -7.67 -11.92
C GLU A 26 -2.81 -7.42 -11.43
N LEU A 27 -3.20 -8.13 -10.37
CA LEU A 27 -4.50 -7.88 -9.74
C LEU A 27 -4.44 -6.61 -8.90
N GLU A 28 -5.45 -5.78 -9.07
CA GLU A 28 -5.64 -4.57 -8.30
C GLU A 28 -6.17 -4.93 -6.91
N VAL A 29 -5.71 -4.20 -5.90
CA VAL A 29 -6.16 -4.31 -4.51
C VAL A 29 -6.67 -2.94 -4.06
N HIS A 30 -7.95 -2.86 -3.73
CA HIS A 30 -8.62 -1.63 -3.31
C HIS A 30 -9.08 -1.76 -1.85
N GLY A 31 -8.68 -0.83 -0.98
CA GLY A 31 -9.02 -0.82 0.45
C GLY A 31 -7.86 -0.33 1.32
N PRO A 32 -7.91 -0.54 2.65
CA PRO A 32 -8.96 -1.25 3.39
C PRO A 32 -10.26 -0.46 3.52
N PHE A 33 -11.40 -1.15 3.51
CA PHE A 33 -12.73 -0.59 3.71
C PHE A 33 -13.50 -1.31 4.83
N PRO A 34 -14.42 -0.63 5.52
CA PRO A 34 -15.50 -1.31 6.25
C PRO A 34 -16.33 -2.19 5.30
N GLN A 35 -16.95 -3.25 5.82
CA GLN A 35 -17.66 -4.25 5.00
C GLN A 35 -18.68 -3.63 4.03
N ALA A 36 -19.53 -2.71 4.52
CA ALA A 36 -20.58 -2.10 3.71
C ALA A 36 -20.00 -1.29 2.54
N GLU A 37 -18.92 -0.55 2.78
CA GLU A 37 -18.22 0.23 1.78
C GLU A 37 -17.48 -0.66 0.77
N ALA A 38 -16.85 -1.74 1.24
CA ALA A 38 -16.21 -2.73 0.36
C ALA A 38 -17.20 -3.31 -0.65
N TYR A 39 -18.41 -3.71 -0.21
CA TYR A 39 -19.45 -4.20 -1.11
C TYR A 39 -20.00 -3.10 -2.05
N ALA A 40 -20.09 -1.86 -1.58
CA ALA A 40 -20.50 -0.74 -2.43
C ALA A 40 -19.47 -0.47 -3.54
N PHE A 41 -18.18 -0.43 -3.19
CA PHE A 41 -17.08 -0.28 -4.14
C PHE A 41 -17.03 -1.45 -5.12
N TRP A 42 -17.11 -2.69 -4.62
CA TRP A 42 -17.14 -3.90 -5.45
C TRP A 42 -18.27 -3.88 -6.49
N ARG A 43 -19.49 -3.50 -6.10
CA ARG A 43 -20.61 -3.36 -7.04
C ARG A 43 -20.33 -2.30 -8.10
N ASN A 44 -19.78 -1.15 -7.69
CA ASN A 44 -19.44 -0.06 -8.59
C ASN A 44 -18.39 -0.50 -9.63
N ILE A 45 -17.24 -1.02 -9.20
CA ILE A 45 -16.17 -1.42 -10.12
C ILE A 45 -16.61 -2.57 -11.04
N THR A 46 -17.33 -3.57 -10.51
CA THR A 46 -17.85 -4.69 -11.32
C THR A 46 -18.85 -4.20 -12.37
N SER A 47 -19.72 -3.23 -12.03
CA SER A 47 -20.67 -2.67 -13.00
C SER A 47 -19.98 -1.91 -14.15
N LYS A 48 -18.81 -1.31 -13.89
CA LYS A 48 -18.00 -0.63 -14.91
C LYS A 48 -17.27 -1.58 -15.85
N THR A 49 -17.05 -2.83 -15.43
CA THR A 49 -16.28 -3.83 -16.19
C THR A 49 -17.13 -5.00 -16.68
N ILE A 50 -18.46 -4.88 -16.61
CA ILE A 50 -19.39 -6.00 -16.86
C ILE A 50 -19.29 -6.56 -18.29
N ASP A 51 -18.88 -5.74 -19.25
CA ASP A 51 -18.73 -6.14 -20.64
C ASP A 51 -17.44 -6.95 -20.90
N ASN A 52 -16.51 -7.00 -19.94
CA ASN A 52 -15.32 -7.84 -20.03
C ASN A 52 -15.50 -9.11 -19.21
N ALA A 53 -15.80 -10.22 -19.88
CA ALA A 53 -15.97 -11.54 -19.26
C ALA A 53 -14.72 -12.06 -18.52
N MET A 54 -13.55 -11.52 -18.84
CA MET A 54 -12.28 -11.90 -18.23
C MET A 54 -11.94 -11.04 -17.01
N VAL A 55 -12.74 -10.01 -16.68
CA VAL A 55 -12.49 -9.16 -15.51
C VAL A 55 -13.41 -9.55 -14.37
N ARG A 56 -12.81 -9.79 -13.19
CA ARG A 56 -13.56 -10.11 -11.98
C ARG A 56 -12.95 -9.52 -10.73
N TYR A 57 -13.79 -8.93 -9.90
CA TYR A 57 -13.45 -8.45 -8.56
C TYR A 57 -14.14 -9.27 -7.48
N THR A 58 -13.46 -9.44 -6.34
CA THR A 58 -13.92 -10.20 -5.17
C THR A 58 -13.65 -9.41 -3.90
N VAL A 59 -14.56 -9.48 -2.93
CA VAL A 59 -14.35 -8.91 -1.59
C VAL A 59 -13.65 -9.97 -0.73
N LYS A 60 -12.52 -9.61 -0.13
CA LYS A 60 -11.74 -10.47 0.76
C LYS A 60 -11.53 -9.81 2.11
N ALA A 61 -11.46 -10.59 3.18
CA ALA A 61 -11.12 -10.08 4.49
C ALA A 61 -9.64 -9.65 4.53
N ALA A 62 -9.30 -8.68 5.38
CA ALA A 62 -7.93 -8.15 5.47
C ALA A 62 -6.87 -9.22 5.78
N ASP A 63 -7.21 -10.26 6.53
CA ASP A 63 -6.34 -11.40 6.85
C ASP A 63 -6.13 -12.38 5.68
N GLU A 64 -6.92 -12.29 4.62
CA GLU A 64 -6.81 -13.12 3.42
C GLU A 64 -6.01 -12.45 2.28
N VAL A 65 -5.67 -11.17 2.44
CA VAL A 65 -4.98 -10.39 1.41
C VAL A 65 -3.56 -10.07 1.87
N LYS A 66 -2.58 -10.54 1.12
CA LYS A 66 -1.19 -10.11 1.29
C LYS A 66 -1.03 -8.75 0.63
N VAL A 67 -1.17 -7.69 1.41
CA VAL A 67 -0.83 -6.34 0.97
C VAL A 67 0.62 -6.10 1.35
N GLN A 68 1.42 -5.61 0.40
CA GLN A 68 2.77 -5.17 0.72
C GLN A 68 2.66 -3.93 1.60
N GLU A 69 3.21 -4.01 2.82
CA GLU A 69 3.24 -2.87 3.72
C GLU A 69 4.49 -2.04 3.44
N TYR A 70 4.31 -0.73 3.44
CA TYR A 70 5.39 0.22 3.27
C TYR A 70 5.61 0.99 4.57
N PHE A 71 6.88 1.22 4.89
CA PHE A 71 7.30 1.98 6.06
C PHE A 71 8.21 3.12 5.60
N VAL A 72 8.04 4.29 6.18
CA VAL A 72 8.99 5.40 6.02
C VAL A 72 9.96 5.33 7.19
N VAL A 73 11.24 5.09 6.90
CA VAL A 73 12.29 4.84 7.89
C VAL A 73 13.42 5.84 7.73
N GLY A 74 13.94 6.39 8.83
CA GLY A 74 15.07 7.31 8.76
C GLY A 74 15.28 8.15 10.00
N GLY A 75 15.82 9.34 9.81
CA GLY A 75 16.09 10.29 10.88
C GLY A 75 17.32 11.15 10.58
N GLU A 76 17.89 11.72 11.63
CA GLU A 76 19.14 12.48 11.57
C GLU A 76 20.35 11.55 11.60
N TYR A 77 21.28 11.72 10.66
CA TYR A 77 22.53 10.96 10.58
C TYR A 77 23.71 11.73 11.17
N ALA A 78 24.69 11.02 11.71
CA ALA A 78 25.88 11.60 12.32
C ALA A 78 26.76 12.33 11.30
N ASP A 79 26.73 11.87 10.04
CA ASP A 79 27.51 12.43 8.94
C ASP A 79 26.84 12.13 7.57
N PRO A 80 27.31 12.77 6.48
CA PRO A 80 26.74 12.62 5.14
C PRO A 80 26.94 11.25 4.46
N SER A 81 27.60 10.28 5.11
CA SER A 81 27.63 8.90 4.62
C SER A 81 26.30 8.17 4.85
N PHE A 82 25.43 8.71 5.73
CA PHE A 82 24.15 8.13 6.10
C PHE A 82 24.25 6.67 6.61
N SER A 83 25.37 6.33 7.25
CA SER A 83 25.61 4.97 7.75
C SER A 83 25.29 4.83 9.25
N VAL A 84 25.33 5.92 10.00
CA VAL A 84 25.13 5.94 11.46
C VAL A 84 24.19 7.08 11.83
N LEU A 85 23.19 6.81 12.66
CA LEU A 85 22.27 7.83 13.16
C LEU A 85 22.93 8.72 14.22
N ALA A 86 22.56 10.00 14.22
CA ALA A 86 23.08 10.98 15.15
C ALA A 86 22.64 10.67 16.59
N GLY A 87 23.56 10.86 17.54
CA GLY A 87 23.26 10.73 18.97
C GLY A 87 22.97 9.31 19.44
N GLY A 88 23.33 8.28 18.65
CA GLY A 88 23.15 6.87 19.04
C GLY A 88 21.68 6.44 19.15
N LYS A 89 20.77 7.13 18.45
CA LYS A 89 19.35 6.79 18.39
C LYS A 89 19.08 5.69 17.36
N ASP A 90 17.99 4.96 17.57
CA ASP A 90 17.42 4.07 16.55
C ASP A 90 16.70 4.87 15.45
N ALA A 91 16.50 4.23 14.30
CA ALA A 91 15.77 4.85 13.19
C ALA A 91 14.31 5.10 13.57
N GLU A 92 13.81 6.26 13.18
CA GLU A 92 12.39 6.57 13.22
C GLU A 92 11.67 5.72 12.17
N VAL A 93 10.59 5.05 12.56
CA VAL A 93 9.82 4.14 11.69
C VAL A 93 8.36 4.58 11.70
N TYR A 94 7.82 4.90 10.53
CA TYR A 94 6.44 5.32 10.33
C TYR A 94 5.73 4.34 9.40
N GLY A 95 4.55 3.85 9.81
CA GLY A 95 3.75 2.88 9.07
C GLY A 95 3.01 1.93 10.02
N PRO A 96 2.38 0.87 9.49
CA PRO A 96 2.34 0.47 8.08
C PRO A 96 1.49 1.42 7.22
N PHE A 97 1.88 1.56 5.95
CA PHE A 97 1.18 2.34 4.92
C PHE A 97 0.98 1.52 3.64
N ASP A 98 0.01 1.92 2.82
CA ASP A 98 0.08 1.61 1.38
C ASP A 98 1.19 2.45 0.70
N HIS A 99 1.57 2.09 -0.53
CA HIS A 99 2.66 2.78 -1.23
C HIS A 99 2.39 4.28 -1.47
N ALA A 100 1.15 4.66 -1.78
CA ALA A 100 0.79 6.05 -2.08
C ALA A 100 0.77 6.91 -0.80
N GLN A 101 0.29 6.35 0.31
CA GLN A 101 0.35 6.92 1.65
C GLN A 101 1.79 7.08 2.11
N ALA A 102 2.64 6.05 1.95
CA ALA A 102 4.06 6.11 2.27
C ALA A 102 4.76 7.22 1.49
N LEU A 103 4.49 7.33 0.18
CA LEU A 103 5.06 8.36 -0.66
C LEU A 103 4.61 9.77 -0.25
N THR A 104 3.34 9.93 0.13
CA THR A 104 2.79 11.21 0.60
C THR A 104 3.41 11.60 1.93
N PHE A 105 3.49 10.67 2.89
CA PHE A 105 4.11 10.88 4.19
C PHE A 105 5.60 11.20 4.07
N TRP A 106 6.33 10.43 3.25
CA TRP A 106 7.74 10.65 2.97
C TRP A 106 8.01 12.05 2.41
N ARG A 107 7.17 12.54 1.48
CA ARG A 107 7.28 13.90 0.94
C ARG A 107 7.07 14.96 2.02
N ASP A 108 6.06 14.79 2.87
CA ASP A 108 5.76 15.72 3.96
C ASP A 108 6.90 15.79 4.97
N ILE A 109 7.38 14.65 5.49
CA ILE A 109 8.46 14.64 6.48
C ILE A 109 9.78 15.15 5.91
N THR A 110 10.12 14.77 4.67
CA THR A 110 11.32 15.28 3.99
C THR A 110 11.23 16.79 3.75
N GLY A 111 10.04 17.30 3.40
CA GLY A 111 9.81 18.73 3.25
C GLY A 111 9.97 19.51 4.56
N ARG A 112 9.58 18.93 5.70
CA ARG A 112 9.77 19.54 7.02
C ARG A 112 11.23 19.59 7.46
N THR A 113 12.07 18.68 6.96
CA THR A 113 13.50 18.60 7.30
C THR A 113 14.41 19.11 6.19
N VAL A 114 13.89 19.85 5.22
CA VAL A 114 14.62 20.26 4.00
C VAL A 114 15.90 21.07 4.28
N ASP A 115 15.91 21.84 5.37
CA ASP A 115 17.06 22.66 5.77
C ASP A 115 18.18 21.85 6.47
N SER A 116 17.94 20.56 6.78
CA SER A 116 18.95 19.68 7.36
C SER A 116 19.55 18.77 6.28
N CYS A 117 20.85 18.93 6.03
CA CYS A 117 21.60 18.05 5.12
C CYS A 117 21.84 16.64 5.68
N LEU A 118 21.52 16.41 6.95
CA LEU A 118 21.74 15.15 7.65
C LEU A 118 20.44 14.39 7.94
N HIS A 119 19.27 14.96 7.66
CA HIS A 119 18.02 14.22 7.76
C HIS A 119 17.73 13.48 6.46
N ARG A 120 17.50 12.17 6.56
CA ARG A 120 17.13 11.35 5.41
C ARG A 120 16.12 10.29 5.81
N TYR A 121 15.07 10.18 4.99
CA TYR A 121 14.05 9.15 5.11
C TYR A 121 13.98 8.34 3.82
N VAL A 122 13.72 7.04 3.94
CA VAL A 122 13.55 6.10 2.83
C VAL A 122 12.25 5.33 3.00
N ILE A 123 11.68 4.87 1.88
CA ILE A 123 10.51 3.99 1.89
C ILE A 123 11.00 2.55 1.78
N GLU A 124 10.67 1.73 2.76
CA GLU A 124 10.98 0.30 2.80
C GLU A 124 9.70 -0.52 2.64
N ALA A 125 9.74 -1.57 1.83
CA ALA A 125 8.69 -2.58 1.78
C ALA A 125 8.99 -3.67 2.83
N ARG A 126 7.99 -4.05 3.64
CA ARG A 126 8.10 -5.12 4.65
C ARG A 126 6.99 -6.15 4.50
#